data_AF-A0A0G0H171-F1
#
_entry.id   AF-A0A0G0H171-F1
#
_cell.length_a   1.000
_cell.length_b   1.000
_cell.length_c   1.000
_cell.angle_alpha   90.00
_cell.angle_beta   90.00
_cell.angle_gamma   90.00
#
_symmetry.space_group_name_H-M   'P 1'
#
loop_
_entity.id
_entity.type
_entity.pdbx_description
1 polymer ?
#
loop_
_entity_poly.entity_id
_entity_poly.type
_entity_poly.pdbx_seq_one_letter_code
_entity_poly.pdbx_strand_id
1 'polypeptide(L)'
;MTDLKLMSFEELQKKVMSLKENRGVDLSTDEDLSIAVMNLISLEEHFFFSGAKTKKDEYYDMLKEVREMRKILLARMIDKTEGESWCISKHLLGTTMRLMEVGTKLQGDGKIEEAKQMFSFAYKVYNLFFGLRLKIINIPDVKNSLEKEKPMSFDDIMAKLVDCCKE
;
A
#
# COMPACT_ATOMS: atom_id res chain seq x y z
N MET A 1 15.35 -17.45 19.22
CA MET A 1 13.89 -17.52 19.34
C MET A 1 13.45 -16.26 20.05
N THR A 2 13.08 -15.25 19.29
CA THR A 2 12.46 -14.03 19.81
C THR A 2 11.03 -14.12 19.31
N ASP A 3 10.09 -14.35 20.23
CA ASP A 3 8.68 -14.32 19.88
C ASP A 3 8.39 -13.01 19.14
N LEU A 4 7.75 -13.13 17.97
CA LEU A 4 7.07 -12.03 17.31
C LEU A 4 6.09 -11.46 18.32
N LYS A 5 6.47 -10.41 19.05
CA LYS A 5 5.54 -9.66 19.88
C LYS A 5 4.78 -8.74 18.92
N LEU A 6 3.86 -9.32 18.16
CA LEU A 6 2.77 -8.59 17.53
C LEU A 6 2.16 -7.72 18.64
N MET A 7 2.16 -6.40 18.43
CA MET A 7 1.52 -5.48 19.37
C MET A 7 0.10 -5.98 19.60
N SER A 8 -0.29 -6.09 20.87
CA SER A 8 -1.67 -6.38 21.20
C SER A 8 -2.57 -5.32 20.56
N PHE A 9 -3.83 -5.68 20.30
CA PHE A 9 -4.80 -4.76 19.70
C PHE A 9 -4.88 -3.42 20.46
N GLU A 10 -4.82 -3.46 21.80
CA GLU A 10 -4.80 -2.26 22.64
C GLU A 10 -3.52 -1.41 22.47
N GLU A 11 -2.34 -2.04 22.38
CA GLU A 11 -1.08 -1.34 22.14
C GLU A 11 -1.09 -0.66 20.77
N LEU A 12 -1.70 -1.31 19.78
CA LEU A 12 -1.80 -0.75 18.45
C LEU A 12 -2.84 0.37 18.34
N GLN A 13 -3.99 0.22 18.99
CA GLN A 13 -4.96 1.31 19.13
C GLN A 13 -4.34 2.53 19.80
N LYS A 14 -3.60 2.33 20.91
CA LYS A 14 -2.87 3.42 21.57
C LYS A 14 -1.82 4.05 20.66
N LYS A 15 -1.09 3.23 19.89
CA LYS A 15 -0.12 3.74 18.91
C LYS A 15 -0.79 4.57 17.83
N VAL A 16 -1.88 4.09 17.24
CA VAL A 16 -2.65 4.83 16.23
C VAL A 16 -3.23 6.11 16.81
N MET A 17 -3.84 6.08 18.00
CA MET A 17 -4.31 7.29 18.69
C MET A 17 -3.17 8.28 18.92
N SER A 18 -2.02 7.81 19.40
CA SER A 18 -0.85 8.67 19.59
C SER A 18 -0.32 9.26 18.27
N LEU A 19 -0.46 8.54 17.15
CA LEU A 19 -0.05 9.02 15.83
C LEU A 19 -1.06 10.05 15.28
N LYS A 20 -2.36 9.84 15.51
CA LYS A 20 -3.40 10.83 15.21
C LYS A 20 -3.16 12.13 15.99
N GLU A 21 -2.88 12.02 17.29
CA GLU A 21 -2.68 13.17 18.20
C GLU A 21 -1.33 13.89 17.98
N ASN A 22 -0.23 13.15 17.82
CA ASN A 22 1.13 13.74 17.84
C ASN A 22 1.74 13.95 16.45
N ARG A 23 1.24 13.28 15.40
CA ARG A 23 1.79 13.36 14.04
C ARG A 23 0.80 13.84 12.99
N GLY A 24 -0.44 14.17 13.39
CA GLY A 24 -1.48 14.59 12.45
C GLY A 24 -1.78 13.54 11.38
N VAL A 25 -1.63 12.25 11.73
CA VAL A 25 -1.95 11.15 10.81
C VAL A 25 -3.46 11.09 10.66
N ASP A 26 -3.94 11.47 9.48
CA ASP A 26 -5.31 11.25 9.05
C ASP A 26 -5.35 9.98 8.17
N LEU A 27 -5.83 8.88 8.74
CA LEU A 27 -5.87 7.58 8.06
C LEU A 27 -6.82 7.60 6.86
N SER A 28 -7.95 8.30 6.98
CA SER A 28 -8.97 8.43 5.94
C SER A 28 -8.36 9.14 4.72
N THR A 29 -7.74 10.30 4.95
CA THR A 29 -7.01 11.02 3.88
C THR A 29 -5.82 10.20 3.34
N ASP A 30 -5.08 9.49 4.19
CA ASP A 30 -3.94 8.68 3.76
C ASP A 30 -4.38 7.48 2.89
N GLU A 31 -5.53 6.87 3.15
CA GLU A 31 -6.14 5.85 2.30
C GLU A 31 -6.41 6.40 0.90
N ASP A 32 -7.15 7.50 0.80
CA ASP A 32 -7.47 8.15 -0.47
C ASP A 32 -6.21 8.56 -1.24
N LEU A 33 -5.23 9.14 -0.54
CA LEU A 33 -3.94 9.51 -1.15
C LEU A 33 -3.16 8.30 -1.63
N SER A 34 -3.23 7.17 -0.94
CA SER A 34 -2.55 5.95 -1.36
C SER A 34 -3.14 5.40 -2.67
N ILE A 35 -4.47 5.45 -2.84
CA ILE A 35 -5.15 5.07 -4.08
C ILE A 35 -4.82 6.05 -5.20
N ALA A 36 -4.77 7.36 -4.92
CA ALA A 36 -4.31 8.35 -5.89
C ALA A 36 -2.88 8.07 -6.35
N VAL A 37 -1.97 7.70 -5.44
CA VAL A 37 -0.59 7.30 -5.78
C VAL A 37 -0.56 6.03 -6.63
N MET A 38 -1.37 5.00 -6.33
CA MET A 38 -1.49 3.81 -7.18
C MET A 38 -1.87 4.19 -8.63
N ASN A 39 -2.89 5.05 -8.78
CA ASN A 39 -3.35 5.49 -10.09
C ASN A 39 -2.28 6.31 -10.84
N LEU A 40 -1.52 7.16 -10.15
CA LEU A 40 -0.41 7.90 -10.76
C LEU A 40 0.72 6.96 -11.22
N ILE A 41 1.04 5.90 -10.45
CA ILE A 41 1.98 4.86 -10.89
C ILE A 41 1.48 4.20 -12.17
N SER A 42 0.19 3.85 -12.24
CA SER A 42 -0.41 3.28 -13.44
C SER A 42 -0.36 4.24 -14.64
N LEU A 43 -0.55 5.55 -14.42
CA LEU A 43 -0.40 6.55 -15.47
C LEU A 43 1.05 6.65 -15.98
N GLU A 44 2.06 6.60 -15.10
CA GLU A 44 3.46 6.53 -15.52
C GLU A 44 3.70 5.35 -16.46
N GLU A 45 3.17 4.17 -16.14
CA GLU A 45 3.26 2.97 -16.99
C GLU A 45 2.57 3.17 -18.35
N HIS A 46 1.33 3.70 -18.35
CA HIS A 46 0.56 3.95 -19.56
C HIS A 46 1.24 4.94 -20.50
N PHE A 47 1.80 6.03 -19.96
CA PHE A 47 2.52 7.01 -20.76
C PHE A 47 3.83 6.45 -21.32
N PHE A 48 4.57 5.66 -20.53
CA PHE A 48 5.75 4.95 -21.00
C PHE A 48 5.42 4.08 -22.22
N PHE A 49 4.39 3.22 -22.12
CA PHE A 49 3.98 2.37 -23.23
C PHE A 49 3.45 3.16 -24.42
N SER A 50 2.73 4.26 -24.19
CA SER A 50 2.18 5.10 -25.26
C SER A 50 3.29 5.77 -26.06
N GLY A 51 4.29 6.37 -25.39
CA GLY A 51 5.47 6.92 -26.05
C GLY A 51 6.23 5.84 -26.83
N ALA A 52 6.44 4.66 -26.23
CA ALA A 52 7.17 3.57 -26.87
C ALA A 52 6.48 3.03 -28.14
N LYS A 53 5.13 2.93 -28.12
CA LYS A 53 4.31 2.45 -29.24
C LYS A 53 4.14 3.48 -30.34
N THR A 54 3.85 4.72 -29.97
CA THR A 54 3.50 5.79 -30.93
C THR A 54 4.69 6.58 -31.43
N LYS A 55 5.84 6.47 -30.76
CA LYS A 55 7.06 7.27 -31.03
C LYS A 55 6.86 8.78 -30.87
N LYS A 56 5.86 9.18 -30.06
CA LYS A 56 5.62 10.58 -29.73
C LYS A 56 6.19 10.91 -28.36
N ASP A 57 7.10 11.88 -28.34
CA ASP A 57 7.79 12.28 -27.11
C ASP A 57 6.88 12.99 -26.10
N GLU A 58 5.75 13.56 -26.55
CA GLU A 58 4.75 14.22 -25.69
C GLU A 58 4.26 13.32 -24.54
N TYR A 59 4.22 12.00 -24.75
CA TYR A 59 3.86 11.06 -23.69
C TYR A 59 4.94 10.95 -22.61
N TYR A 60 6.22 11.10 -22.95
CA TYR A 60 7.29 11.11 -21.96
C TYR A 60 7.31 12.41 -21.14
N ASP A 61 6.91 13.53 -21.74
CA ASP A 61 6.71 14.79 -21.03
C ASP A 61 5.56 14.64 -20.01
N MET A 62 4.43 14.05 -20.42
CA MET A 62 3.32 13.74 -19.50
C MET A 62 3.73 12.79 -18.37
N LEU A 63 4.54 11.76 -18.67
CA LEU A 63 5.08 10.85 -17.67
C LEU A 63 5.86 11.61 -16.60
N LYS A 64 6.70 12.57 -17.00
CA LYS A 64 7.48 13.39 -16.07
C LYS A 64 6.57 14.19 -15.12
N GLU A 65 5.52 14.84 -15.65
CA GLU A 65 4.57 15.61 -14.83
C GLU A 65 3.82 14.73 -13.82
N VAL A 66 3.32 13.57 -14.27
CA VAL A 66 2.67 12.59 -13.39
C VAL A 66 3.62 12.09 -12.30
N ARG A 67 4.87 11.83 -12.66
CA ARG A 67 5.89 11.37 -11.71
C ARG A 67 6.16 12.40 -10.61
N GLU A 68 6.17 13.69 -10.95
CA GLU A 68 6.34 14.76 -9.95
C GLU A 68 5.13 14.87 -9.03
N MET A 69 3.90 14.78 -9.56
CA MET A 69 2.69 14.70 -8.74
C MET A 69 2.74 13.51 -7.78
N ARG A 70 3.12 12.31 -8.27
CA ARG A 70 3.26 11.11 -7.43
C ARG A 70 4.27 11.32 -6.31
N LYS A 71 5.42 11.93 -6.60
CA LYS A 71 6.46 12.22 -5.59
C LYS A 71 5.95 13.19 -4.53
N ILE A 72 5.15 14.18 -4.90
CA ILE A 72 4.57 15.14 -3.94
C ILE A 72 3.57 14.44 -3.02
N LEU A 73 2.65 13.64 -3.59
CA LEU A 73 1.63 12.96 -2.79
C LEU A 73 2.22 11.88 -1.88
N LEU A 74 3.17 11.08 -2.38
CA LEU A 74 3.84 10.07 -1.56
C LEU A 74 4.60 10.69 -0.38
N ALA A 75 5.13 11.91 -0.54
CA ALA A 75 5.82 12.65 0.53
C ALA A 75 4.92 13.09 1.67
N ARG A 76 3.61 13.13 1.46
CA ARG A 76 2.65 13.44 2.52
C ARG A 76 2.46 12.27 3.48
N MET A 77 2.68 11.05 2.99
CA MET A 77 2.50 9.82 3.76
C MET A 77 3.83 9.26 4.28
N ILE A 78 4.87 9.24 3.46
CA ILE A 78 6.14 8.57 3.77
C ILE A 78 7.28 9.58 3.85
N ASP A 79 8.02 9.54 4.96
CA ASP A 79 9.19 10.39 5.16
C ASP A 79 10.33 10.02 4.19
N LYS A 80 10.92 11.02 3.55
CA LYS A 80 12.00 10.86 2.55
C LYS A 80 13.33 10.49 3.17
N THR A 81 13.55 10.73 4.46
CA THR A 81 14.82 10.43 5.13
C THR A 81 15.07 8.92 5.29
N GLU A 82 14.02 8.10 5.15
CA GLU A 82 14.11 6.65 5.12
C GLU A 82 14.06 6.17 3.67
N GLY A 83 15.20 6.28 2.95
CA GLY A 83 15.27 6.03 1.51
C GLY A 83 14.73 4.67 1.06
N GLU A 84 14.89 3.63 1.88
CA GLU A 84 14.32 2.29 1.63
C GLU A 84 12.80 2.27 1.80
N SER A 85 12.26 2.88 2.85
CA SER A 85 10.81 2.99 3.10
C SER A 85 10.08 3.66 1.93
N TRP A 86 10.65 4.73 1.38
CA TRP A 86 10.09 5.42 0.22
C TRP A 86 9.92 4.51 -1.00
N CYS A 87 10.99 3.77 -1.34
CA CYS A 87 11.01 2.90 -2.49
C CYS A 87 10.09 1.68 -2.27
N ILE A 88 10.10 1.10 -1.07
CA ILE A 88 9.24 -0.02 -0.73
C ILE A 88 7.77 0.38 -0.81
N SER A 89 7.38 1.54 -0.26
CA SER A 89 5.99 2.01 -0.29
C SER A 89 5.43 2.12 -1.72
N LYS A 90 6.16 2.72 -2.67
CA LYS A 90 5.68 2.78 -4.07
C LYS A 90 5.54 1.38 -4.70
N HIS A 91 6.42 0.44 -4.35
CA HIS A 91 6.38 -0.91 -4.90
C HIS A 91 5.24 -1.73 -4.31
N LEU A 92 4.95 -1.57 -3.02
CA LEU A 92 3.78 -2.17 -2.38
C LEU A 92 2.49 -1.63 -3.01
N LEU A 93 2.33 -0.31 -3.12
CA LEU A 93 1.15 0.30 -3.73
C LEU A 93 0.95 -0.14 -5.19
N GLY A 94 2.01 -0.11 -6.01
CA GLY A 94 1.95 -0.60 -7.40
C GLY A 94 1.57 -2.08 -7.47
N THR A 95 2.14 -2.92 -6.60
CA THR A 95 1.83 -4.36 -6.54
C THR A 95 0.39 -4.62 -6.13
N THR A 96 -0.14 -3.92 -5.13
CA THR A 96 -1.55 -3.98 -4.72
C THR A 96 -2.46 -3.74 -5.92
N MET A 97 -2.25 -2.64 -6.65
CA MET A 97 -3.08 -2.30 -7.80
C MET A 97 -3.02 -3.36 -8.90
N ARG A 98 -1.83 -3.90 -9.21
CA ARG A 98 -1.68 -4.95 -10.24
C ARG A 98 -2.38 -6.24 -9.83
N LEU A 99 -2.32 -6.63 -8.55
CA LEU A 99 -3.02 -7.82 -8.05
C LEU A 99 -4.54 -7.65 -8.11
N MET A 100 -5.06 -6.46 -7.79
CA MET A 100 -6.49 -6.14 -7.95
C MET A 100 -6.93 -6.32 -9.40
N GLU A 101 -6.19 -5.72 -10.35
CA GLU A 101 -6.49 -5.80 -11.79
C GLU A 101 -6.49 -7.25 -12.31
N VAL A 102 -5.51 -8.07 -11.90
CA VAL A 102 -5.46 -9.49 -12.28
C VAL A 102 -6.63 -10.26 -11.66
N GLY A 103 -6.94 -10.01 -10.38
CA GLY A 103 -8.08 -10.62 -9.70
C GLY A 103 -9.41 -10.32 -10.40
N THR A 104 -9.62 -9.06 -10.82
CA THR A 104 -10.83 -8.65 -11.56
C THR A 104 -10.93 -9.34 -12.92
N LYS A 105 -9.82 -9.53 -13.64
CA LYS A 105 -9.79 -10.28 -14.90
C LYS A 105 -10.16 -11.74 -14.70
N LEU A 106 -9.55 -12.41 -13.72
CA LEU A 106 -9.85 -13.80 -13.37
C LEU A 106 -11.32 -13.97 -12.97
N GLN A 107 -11.88 -13.00 -12.25
CA GLN A 107 -13.29 -12.99 -11.89
C GLN A 107 -14.19 -12.89 -13.14
N GLY A 108 -13.85 -12.01 -14.08
CA GLY A 108 -14.53 -11.91 -15.38
C GLY A 108 -14.46 -13.19 -16.21
N ASP A 109 -13.36 -13.93 -16.10
CA ASP A 109 -13.15 -15.23 -16.76
C ASP A 109 -13.83 -16.40 -16.02
N GLY A 110 -14.56 -16.16 -14.93
CA GLY A 110 -15.22 -17.19 -14.12
C GLY A 110 -14.29 -18.00 -13.21
N LYS A 111 -13.01 -17.61 -13.08
CA LYS A 111 -12.01 -18.27 -12.24
C LYS A 111 -12.04 -17.75 -10.81
N ILE A 112 -13.15 -18.02 -10.12
CA ILE A 112 -13.51 -17.37 -8.86
C ILE A 112 -12.47 -17.58 -7.74
N GLU A 113 -11.94 -18.79 -7.58
CA GLU A 113 -10.99 -19.07 -6.49
C GLU A 113 -9.61 -18.42 -6.72
N GLU A 114 -9.13 -18.40 -7.98
CA GLU A 114 -7.91 -17.69 -8.34
C GLU A 114 -8.06 -16.17 -8.13
N ALA A 115 -9.22 -15.60 -8.49
CA ALA A 115 -9.53 -14.19 -8.26
C ALA A 115 -9.49 -13.83 -6.76
N LYS A 116 -10.15 -14.63 -5.91
CA LYS A 116 -10.12 -14.44 -4.44
C LYS A 116 -8.71 -14.50 -3.89
N GLN A 117 -7.86 -15.39 -4.40
CA GLN A 117 -6.46 -15.46 -4.01
C GLN A 117 -5.71 -14.16 -4.36
N MET A 118 -5.91 -13.62 -5.56
CA MET A 118 -5.29 -12.35 -5.95
C MET A 118 -5.76 -11.18 -5.09
N PHE A 119 -7.06 -11.10 -4.78
CA PHE A 119 -7.60 -10.07 -3.88
C PHE A 119 -7.03 -10.19 -2.46
N SER A 120 -6.88 -11.41 -1.94
CA SER A 120 -6.24 -11.65 -0.64
C SER A 120 -4.78 -11.17 -0.63
N PHE A 121 -4.03 -11.44 -1.71
CA PHE A 121 -2.66 -10.93 -1.83
C PHE A 121 -2.62 -9.40 -1.96
N ALA A 122 -3.53 -8.80 -2.73
CA ALA A 122 -3.62 -7.35 -2.86
C ALA A 122 -3.84 -6.68 -1.49
N TYR A 123 -4.77 -7.22 -0.69
CA TYR A 123 -5.07 -6.73 0.65
C TYR A 123 -3.87 -6.84 1.59
N LYS A 124 -3.20 -8.00 1.60
CA LYS A 124 -1.96 -8.21 2.39
C LYS A 124 -0.87 -7.20 2.03
N VAL A 125 -0.62 -6.98 0.74
CA VAL A 125 0.40 -6.04 0.27
C VAL A 125 0.03 -4.59 0.64
N TYR A 126 -1.26 -4.25 0.58
CA TYR A 126 -1.74 -2.93 0.98
C TYR A 126 -1.57 -2.68 2.48
N ASN A 127 -1.86 -3.70 3.29
CA ASN A 127 -1.64 -3.65 4.73
C ASN A 127 -0.15 -3.49 5.07
N LEU A 128 0.76 -4.13 4.33
CA LEU A 128 2.20 -3.91 4.50
C LEU A 128 2.59 -2.44 4.28
N PHE A 129 1.95 -1.75 3.33
CA PHE A 129 2.18 -0.32 3.10
C PHE A 129 1.79 0.50 4.35
N PHE A 130 0.61 0.24 4.92
CA PHE A 130 0.20 0.94 6.15
C PHE A 130 1.04 0.55 7.36
N GLY A 131 1.49 -0.71 7.44
CA GLY A 131 2.45 -1.14 8.46
C GLY A 131 3.73 -0.32 8.45
N LEU A 132 4.25 0.02 7.27
CA LEU A 132 5.40 0.92 7.10
C LEU A 132 5.03 2.37 7.42
N ARG A 133 3.92 2.89 6.88
CA ARG A 133 3.43 4.26 7.13
C ARG A 133 3.30 4.57 8.61
N LEU A 134 2.71 3.64 9.36
CA LEU A 134 2.47 3.76 10.80
C LEU A 134 3.69 3.34 11.64
N LYS A 135 4.80 2.95 10.99
CA LYS A 135 6.03 2.44 11.62
C LYS A 135 5.74 1.29 12.59
N ILE A 136 4.78 0.43 12.25
CA ILE A 136 4.38 -0.76 13.02
C ILE A 136 5.32 -1.93 12.70
N ILE A 137 5.82 -2.00 11.46
CA ILE A 137 6.71 -3.05 10.98
C ILE A 137 8.06 -2.40 10.61
N ASN A 138 9.18 -2.98 11.05
CA ASN A 138 10.49 -2.65 10.49
C ASN A 138 10.84 -3.68 9.39
N ILE A 139 11.61 -3.25 8.37
CA ILE A 139 11.99 -4.06 7.20
C ILE A 139 12.55 -5.46 7.56
N PRO A 140 13.36 -5.64 8.62
CA PRO A 140 13.84 -6.97 9.04
C PRO A 140 12.75 -7.95 9.52
N ASP A 141 11.60 -7.45 9.95
CA ASP A 141 10.52 -8.25 10.57
C ASP A 141 9.63 -8.96 9.54
N VAL A 142 9.63 -8.49 8.28
CA VAL A 142 8.81 -9.04 7.17
C VAL A 142 9.22 -10.46 6.78
N LYS A 143 10.45 -10.88 7.09
CA LYS A 143 10.99 -12.19 6.69
C LYS A 143 10.34 -13.38 7.41
N ASN A 144 9.65 -13.16 8.54
CA ASN A 144 9.19 -14.22 9.45
C ASN A 144 7.66 -14.40 9.51
N SER A 145 6.87 -13.65 8.73
CA SER A 145 5.41 -13.59 8.87
C SER A 145 4.62 -14.66 8.10
N LEU A 146 5.28 -15.66 7.49
CA LEU A 146 4.63 -16.62 6.60
C LEU A 146 4.23 -17.95 7.24
N GLU A 147 4.47 -18.18 8.54
CA GLU A 147 4.41 -19.55 9.09
C GLU A 147 3.51 -19.82 10.31
N LYS A 148 2.73 -18.89 10.88
CA LYS A 148 1.90 -19.25 12.08
C LYS A 148 0.50 -18.62 12.15
N GLU A 149 -0.49 -19.46 12.42
CA GLU A 149 -1.86 -19.11 12.83
C GLU A 149 -1.94 -18.72 14.32
N LYS A 150 -2.87 -17.78 14.64
CA LYS A 150 -3.30 -17.16 15.94
C LYS A 150 -2.71 -15.76 16.22
N PRO A 151 -3.32 -14.98 17.13
CA PRO A 151 -4.68 -14.42 17.20
C PRO A 151 -4.75 -13.03 16.52
N MET A 152 -5.92 -12.61 16.02
CA MET A 152 -6.15 -11.43 15.14
C MET A 152 -4.99 -11.18 14.18
N SER A 153 -5.11 -11.71 12.97
CA SER A 153 -4.10 -11.53 11.93
C SER A 153 -3.81 -10.03 11.73
N PHE A 154 -2.60 -9.70 11.27
CA PHE A 154 -2.25 -8.32 10.91
C PHE A 154 -3.32 -7.68 9.99
N ASP A 155 -3.92 -8.50 9.12
CA ASP A 155 -5.05 -8.15 8.27
C ASP A 155 -6.32 -7.78 9.06
N ASP A 156 -6.66 -8.52 10.12
CA ASP A 156 -7.79 -8.23 11.03
C ASP A 156 -7.56 -6.95 11.86
N ILE A 157 -6.29 -6.72 12.21
CA ILE A 157 -5.85 -5.57 12.97
C ILE A 157 -5.93 -4.30 12.12
N MET A 158 -5.43 -4.36 10.88
CA MET A 158 -5.52 -3.27 9.92
C MET A 158 -6.98 -2.99 9.53
N ALA A 159 -7.79 -4.02 9.33
CA ALA A 159 -9.23 -3.89 9.03
C ALA A 159 -9.98 -3.07 10.09
N LYS A 160 -9.58 -3.15 11.38
CA LYS A 160 -10.20 -2.40 12.48
C LYS A 160 -9.66 -0.99 12.66
N LEU A 161 -8.46 -0.71 12.13
CA LEU A 161 -7.78 0.59 12.29
C LEU A 161 -8.00 1.53 11.09
N VAL A 162 -8.14 0.96 9.90
CA VAL A 162 -8.35 1.59 8.59
C VAL A 162 -9.85 1.54 8.23
N ASP A 163 -10.72 1.37 9.23
CA ASP A 163 -12.18 1.40 9.04
C ASP A 163 -12.64 2.86 8.88
N CYS A 164 -12.45 3.39 7.67
CA CYS A 164 -12.89 4.73 7.24
C CYS A 164 -14.42 4.88 7.23
N CYS A 165 -15.20 3.79 7.33
CA CYS A 165 -16.66 3.83 7.35
C CYS A 165 -17.26 4.30 8.70
N LYS A 166 -16.43 4.72 9.66
CA LYS A 166 -16.86 5.22 10.98
C LYS A 166 -16.58 6.70 11.24
N GLU A 167 -16.24 7.47 10.21
CA GLU A 167 -16.25 8.94 10.27
C GLU A 167 -17.66 9.53 10.06
#